data_AF-K6TXF2-F1
#
_entry.id   AF-K6TXF2-F1
#
_cell.length_a   1.000
_cell.length_b   1.000
_cell.length_c   1.000
_cell.angle_alpha   90.00
_cell.angle_beta   90.00
_cell.angle_gamma   90.00
#
_symmetry.space_group_name_H-M   'P 1'
#
loop_
_entity.id
_entity.type
_entity.pdbx_description
1 polymer ?
#
loop_
_entity_poly.entity_id
_entity_poly.type
_entity_poly.pdbx_seq_one_letter_code
_entity_poly.pdbx_strand_id
1 'polypeptide(L)' 'MKLNYGQLSECDFILNNWIKEKCDCMDLLVVNNVPILADDCLAILQGSIADIENFTDKLIVTTTDNKTYVLELFNEIS' A
#
# COMPACT_ATOMS: atom_id res chain seq x y z
N MET A 1 -9.47 14.06 -17.96
CA MET A 1 -8.22 13.89 -17.19
C MET A 1 -7.33 12.92 -17.97
N LYS A 2 -6.12 13.35 -18.37
CA LYS A 2 -5.12 12.43 -18.93
C LYS A 2 -4.46 11.71 -17.75
N LEU A 3 -4.67 10.41 -17.62
CA LEU A 3 -3.93 9.58 -16.66
C LEU A 3 -2.48 9.49 -17.15
N ASN A 4 -1.54 9.98 -16.34
CA ASN A 4 -0.11 9.84 -16.60
C ASN A 4 0.31 8.41 -16.23
N TYR A 5 0.44 7.55 -17.23
CA TYR A 5 0.86 6.15 -17.08
C TYR A 5 2.23 5.97 -16.39
N GLY A 6 3.09 7.00 -16.40
CA GLY A 6 4.37 6.97 -15.68
C GLY A 6 4.25 7.09 -14.16
N GLN A 7 3.22 7.78 -13.66
CA GLN A 7 3.05 8.07 -12.24
C GLN A 7 2.40 6.90 -11.49
N LEU A 8 1.50 6.18 -12.17
CA LEU A 8 0.91 4.92 -11.68
C LEU A 8 2.01 3.86 -11.41
N SER A 9 2.97 3.73 -12.34
CA SER A 9 4.08 2.79 -12.19
C SER A 9 5.02 3.14 -11.02
N GLU A 10 5.16 4.42 -10.68
CA GLU A 10 6.01 4.86 -9.57
C GLU A 10 5.33 4.58 -8.22
N CYS A 11 4.03 4.86 -8.11
CA CYS A 11 3.26 4.55 -6.91
C CYS A 11 3.21 3.03 -6.65
N ASP A 12 2.91 2.24 -7.68
CA ASP A 12 2.94 0.77 -7.58
C ASP A 12 4.34 0.27 -7.17
N PHE A 13 5.40 0.91 -7.65
CA PHE A 13 6.76 0.57 -7.25
C PHE A 13 7.03 0.87 -5.77
N ILE A 14 6.62 2.05 -5.28
CA ILE A 14 6.79 2.44 -3.87
C ILE A 14 6.01 1.49 -2.95
N LEU A 15 4.77 1.16 -3.27
CA LEU A 15 3.97 0.19 -2.50
C LEU A 15 4.67 -1.17 -2.43
N ASN A 16 5.08 -1.70 -3.59
CA ASN A 16 5.77 -2.99 -3.67
C ASN A 16 7.08 -2.99 -2.87
N ASN A 17 7.86 -1.91 -2.95
CA ASN A 17 9.14 -1.81 -2.26
C ASN A 17 8.94 -1.66 -0.75
N TRP A 18 8.00 -0.82 -0.32
CA TRP A 18 7.68 -0.64 1.09
C TRP A 18 7.20 -1.94 1.73
N ILE A 19 6.30 -2.67 1.05
CA ILE A 19 5.85 -3.98 1.51
C ILE A 19 7.05 -4.91 1.64
N LYS A 20 7.87 -5.09 0.60
CA LYS A 20 9.06 -5.96 0.66
C LYS A 20 10.09 -5.57 1.73
N GLU A 21 10.27 -4.29 2.02
CA GLU A 21 11.20 -3.83 3.04
C GLU A 21 10.70 -4.06 4.47
N LYS A 22 9.37 -4.06 4.65
CA LYS A 22 8.73 -4.06 5.98
C LYS A 22 8.09 -5.40 6.33
N CYS A 23 7.68 -6.16 5.32
CA CYS A 23 6.93 -7.41 5.39
C CYS A 23 7.39 -8.37 4.28
N ASP A 24 7.50 -9.65 4.60
CA ASP A 24 7.54 -10.69 3.57
C ASP A 24 6.14 -10.93 2.98
N CYS A 25 6.04 -11.58 1.83
CA CYS A 25 4.76 -11.80 1.13
C CYS A 25 3.68 -12.53 1.96
N MET A 26 4.06 -13.16 3.07
CA MET A 26 3.17 -13.91 3.96
C MET A 26 2.83 -13.17 5.26
N ASP A 27 3.38 -11.97 5.47
CA ASP A 27 3.11 -11.18 6.66
C ASP A 27 1.77 -10.45 6.58
N LEU A 28 1.20 -10.18 7.76
CA LEU A 28 0.00 -9.37 7.90
C LEU A 28 0.37 -7.89 7.93
N LEU A 29 -0.43 -7.10 7.22
CA LEU A 29 -0.45 -5.64 7.24
C LEU A 29 -1.80 -5.20 7.78
N VAL A 30 -1.82 -4.11 8.53
CA VAL A 30 -3.07 -3.48 8.95
C VAL A 30 -3.45 -2.45 7.89
N VAL A 31 -4.55 -2.70 7.18
CA VAL A 31 -5.13 -1.77 6.21
C VAL A 31 -6.42 -1.21 6.80
N ASN A 32 -6.45 0.09 7.14
CA ASN A 32 -7.62 0.73 7.76
C ASN A 32 -8.17 -0.03 9.00
N ASN A 33 -7.27 -0.51 9.88
CA ASN A 33 -7.58 -1.34 11.06
C ASN A 33 -8.00 -2.80 10.77
N VAL A 34 -7.87 -3.27 9.53
CA VAL A 34 -8.14 -4.66 9.18
C VAL A 34 -6.81 -5.36 8.86
N PRO A 35 -6.46 -6.46 9.54
CA PRO A 35 -5.29 -7.26 9.17
C PRO A 35 -5.57 -8.00 7.86
N ILE A 36 -4.71 -7.79 6.87
CA ILE A 36 -4.77 -8.36 5.52
C ILE A 36 -3.36 -8.87 5.18
N LEU A 37 -3.27 -9.93 4.38
CA LEU A 37 -1.97 -10.41 3.90
C LEU A 37 -1.33 -9.38 2.96
N ALA A 38 0.00 -9.26 3.02
CA ALA A 38 0.76 -8.39 2.13
C ALA A 38 0.48 -8.62 0.65
N ASP A 39 0.37 -9.89 0.22
CA ASP A 39 0.06 -10.25 -1.17
C ASP A 39 -1.37 -9.84 -1.58
N ASP A 40 -2.35 -10.06 -0.69
CA ASP A 40 -3.74 -9.62 -0.92
C ASP A 40 -3.81 -8.10 -1.02
N CYS A 41 -3.06 -7.37 -0.19
CA CYS A 41 -2.99 -5.92 -0.24
C CYS A 41 -2.45 -5.41 -1.59
N LEU A 42 -1.40 -6.06 -2.13
CA LEU A 42 -0.88 -5.76 -3.45
C LEU A 42 -1.93 -6.04 -4.53
N ALA A 43 -2.59 -7.19 -4.49
CA ALA A 43 -3.63 -7.53 -5.46
C ALA A 43 -4.81 -6.54 -5.45
N ILE A 44 -5.15 -5.97 -4.30
CA ILE A 44 -6.25 -5.01 -4.15
C ILE A 44 -5.85 -3.61 -4.68
N LEU A 45 -4.64 -3.16 -4.39
CA LEU A 45 -4.23 -1.77 -4.64
C LEU A 45 -3.51 -1.57 -5.97
N GLN A 46 -2.89 -2.61 -6.52
CA GLN A 46 -2.07 -2.54 -7.72
C GLN A 46 -2.84 -1.93 -8.91
N GLY A 47 -2.20 -0.97 -9.59
CA GLY A 47 -2.76 -0.29 -10.76
C GLY A 47 -3.92 0.66 -10.46
N SER A 48 -4.35 0.74 -9.21
CA SER A 48 -5.40 1.64 -8.75
C SER A 48 -4.85 2.84 -7.98
N ILE A 49 -3.54 2.94 -7.76
CA ILE A 49 -2.93 3.96 -6.91
C ILE A 49 -2.76 5.29 -7.65
N ALA A 50 -3.39 6.33 -7.14
CA ALA A 50 -3.24 7.69 -7.65
C ALA A 50 -2.10 8.46 -6.98
N ASP A 51 -1.89 8.23 -5.67
CA ASP A 51 -0.89 8.92 -4.87
C ASP A 51 -0.45 8.07 -3.67
N ILE A 52 0.78 8.27 -3.21
CA ILE A 52 1.34 7.60 -2.03
C ILE A 52 2.09 8.59 -1.17
N GLU A 53 1.80 8.57 0.12
CA GLU A 53 2.60 9.23 1.14
C GLU A 53 3.30 8.18 2.02
N ASN A 54 4.63 8.18 1.97
CA ASN A 54 5.47 7.23 2.71
C ASN A 54 5.97 7.86 4.02
N PHE A 55 5.54 7.28 5.14
CA PHE A 55 5.99 7.62 6.48
C PHE A 55 6.85 6.50 7.05
N THR A 56 7.56 6.77 8.14
CA THR A 56 8.50 5.82 8.75
C THR A 56 7.82 4.54 9.24
N ASP A 57 6.60 4.69 9.78
CA ASP A 57 5.79 3.65 10.44
C ASP A 57 4.59 3.18 9.59
N LYS A 58 4.21 3.94 8.56
CA LYS A 58 2.99 3.69 7.78
C LYS A 58 3.11 4.17 6.34
N LEU A 59 2.27 3.63 5.48
CA LEU A 59 2.12 4.04 4.10
C LEU A 59 0.67 4.48 3.87
N ILE A 60 0.46 5.70 3.40
CA ILE A 60 -0.87 6.19 3.04
C ILE A 60 -0.98 6.09 1.52
N VAL A 61 -1.97 5.33 1.05
CA VAL A 61 -2.21 5.06 -0.36
C VAL A 61 -3.55 5.66 -0.74
N THR A 62 -3.55 6.59 -1.69
CA THR A 62 -4.78 7.14 -2.26
C THR A 62 -5.00 6.53 -3.64
N THR A 63 -6.17 5.94 -3.86
CA THR A 63 -6.54 5.30 -5.11
C THR A 63 -7.21 6.26 -6.08
N THR A 64 -7.29 5.87 -7.35
CA THR A 64 -7.88 6.65 -8.45
C THR A 64 -9.37 6.92 -8.29
N ASP A 65 -10.08 6.13 -7.46
CA ASP A 65 -11.46 6.38 -7.03
C ASP A 65 -11.55 7.29 -5.79
N ASN A 66 -10.44 7.95 -5.42
CA ASN A 66 -10.34 8.90 -4.33
C ASN A 66 -10.64 8.30 -2.94
N LYS A 67 -10.33 7.00 -2.77
CA LYS A 67 -10.29 6.36 -1.46
C LYS A 67 -8.88 6.39 -0.92
N THR A 68 -8.76 6.49 0.40
CA THR A 68 -7.46 6.49 1.09
C THR A 68 -7.38 5.29 2.02
N TYR A 69 -6.27 4.58 1.93
CA TYR A 69 -5.94 3.43 2.75
C TYR A 69 -4.69 3.75 3.56
N VAL A 70 -4.74 3.49 4.84
CA VAL A 70 -3.57 3.57 5.72
C VAL A 70 -3.07 2.13 5.94
N LEU A 71 -1.84 1.87 5.50
CA LEU A 71 -1.15 0.60 5.67
C LEU A 71 -0.14 0.76 6.80
N GLU A 72 -0.23 -0.13 7.78
CA GLU A 72 0.65 -0.17 8.95
C GLU A 72 1.16 -1.60 9.13
N LEU A 73 2.31 -1.76 9.77
CA LEU A 73 2.80 -3.08 10.13
C LEU A 73 1.89 -3.71 11.18
N PHE A 74 1.58 -4.99 11.01
CA PHE A 74 0.89 -5.74 12.05
C PHE A 74 1.86 -5.98 13.22
N ASN A 75 1.78 -5.14 14.24
CA ASN A 75 2.42 -5.39 15.52
C ASN A 75 1.45 -6.20 16.37
N GLU A 76 1.69 -7.51 16.44
CA GLU A 76 1.00 -8.35 17.43
C GLU A 76 1.42 -7.83 18.82
N ILE A 77 0.51 -7.10 19.49
CA ILE A 77 0.77 -6.56 20.82
C ILE A 77 1.02 -7.76 21.73
N SER A 78 2.30 -7.99 22.05
CA SER A 78 2.77 -9.01 23.00
C SER A 78 2.36 -8.67 24.43
#